data_AF-A0A3D1XSI0-F1
#
_entry.id   AF-A0A3D1XSI0-F1
#
_cell.length_a   1.000
_cell.length_b   1.000
_cell.length_c   1.000
_cell.angle_alpha   90.00
_cell.angle_beta   90.00
_cell.angle_gamma   90.00
#
_symmetry.space_group_name_H-M   'P 1'
#
loop_
_entity.id
_entity.type
_entity.pdbx_description
1 polymer ?
#
loop_
_entity_poly.entity_id
_entity_poly.type
_entity_poly.pdbx_seq_one_letter_code
_entity_poly.pdbx_strand_id
1 'polypeptide(L)' 'HSTGQHLKALARISRLFKNQALREGILKAEDSNAIYSILLE' A
#
# COMPACT_ATOMS: atom_id res chain seq x y z
N HIS A 1 -16.14 1.47 -18.50
CA HIS A 1 -14.67 1.51 -18.70
C HIS A 1 -13.85 1.76 -17.41
N SER A 2 -14.45 1.66 -16.20
CA SER A 2 -13.75 1.94 -14.92
C SER A 2 -13.44 0.68 -14.10
N THR A 3 -14.29 -0.36 -14.16
CA THR A 3 -14.16 -1.59 -13.38
C THR A 3 -12.80 -2.28 -13.55
N GLY A 4 -12.32 -2.41 -14.79
CA GLY A 4 -11.02 -3.01 -15.07
C GLY A 4 -9.85 -2.20 -14.49
N GLN A 5 -9.98 -0.87 -14.36
CA GLN A 5 -8.95 -0.02 -13.77
C GLN A 5 -8.94 -0.15 -12.24
N HIS A 6 -10.12 -0.15 -11.61
CA HIS A 6 -10.23 -0.38 -10.17
C HIS A 6 -9.70 -1.76 -9.76
N LEU A 7 -10.00 -2.81 -10.52
CA LEU A 7 -9.48 -4.16 -10.25
C LEU A 7 -7.96 -4.23 -10.39
N LYS A 8 -7.38 -3.56 -11.39
CA LYS A 8 -5.92 -3.47 -11.54
C LYS A 8 -5.28 -2.70 -10.39
N ALA A 9 -5.90 -1.61 -9.94
CA ALA A 9 -5.42 -0.84 -8.78
C ALA A 9 -5.45 -1.70 -7.51
N LEU A 10 -6.56 -2.40 -7.26
CA LEU A 10 -6.70 -3.28 -6.10
C LEU A 10 -5.67 -4.43 -6.13
N ALA A 11 -5.43 -5.03 -7.30
CA ALA A 11 -4.41 -6.08 -7.44
C ALA A 11 -2.99 -5.56 -7.14
N ARG A 12 -2.68 -4.31 -7.54
CA ARG A 12 -1.38 -3.68 -7.23
C ARG A 12 -1.23 -3.41 -5.73
N ILE A 13 -2.26 -2.82 -5.11
CA ILE A 13 -2.31 -2.59 -3.67
C ILE A 13 -2.15 -3.93 -2.93
N SER A 14 -2.94 -4.95 -3.29
CA SER A 14 -2.84 -6.27 -2.68
C SER A 14 -1.42 -6.86 -2.74
N ARG A 15 -0.72 -6.74 -3.88
CA ARG A 15 0.67 -7.21 -3.99
C ARG A 15 1.64 -6.42 -3.13
N LEU A 16 1.52 -5.09 -3.09
CA LEU A 16 2.36 -4.22 -2.27
C LEU A 16 2.25 -4.62 -0.79
N PHE A 17 1.03 -4.79 -0.32
CA PHE A 17 0.73 -5.25 1.03
C PHE A 17 1.04 -6.72 1.28
N LYS A 18 1.57 -7.52 0.32
CA LYS A 18 2.05 -8.89 0.61
C LYS A 18 3.40 -8.90 1.34
N ASN A 19 4.18 -7.83 1.26
CA ASN A 19 5.44 -7.71 1.99
C ASN A 19 5.17 -7.51 3.50
N GLN A 20 5.62 -8.45 4.34
CA GLN A 20 5.44 -8.39 5.79
C GLN A 20 6.11 -7.16 6.40
N ALA A 21 7.33 -6.82 5.99
CA ALA A 21 8.06 -5.68 6.53
C ALA A 21 7.34 -4.35 6.23
N LEU A 22 6.82 -4.22 5.01
CA LEU A 22 6.02 -3.06 4.61
C LEU A 22 4.73 -2.97 5.44
N ARG A 23 3.99 -4.08 5.62
CA ARG A 23 2.78 -4.11 6.44
C ARG A 23 3.06 -3.67 7.88
N GLU A 24 4.10 -4.22 8.49
CA GLU A 24 4.48 -3.87 9.86
C GLU A 24 4.90 -2.41 9.98
N GLY A 25 5.63 -1.88 8.99
CA GLY A 25 5.96 -0.46 8.91
C GLY A 25 4.72 0.42 8.88
N ILE A 26 3.77 0.12 7.98
CA ILE A 26 2.52 0.88 7.84
C ILE A 26 1.67 0.80 9.12
N LEU A 27 1.57 -0.37 9.76
CA LEU A 27 0.79 -0.55 10.99
C LEU A 27 1.39 0.16 12.20
N LYS A 28 2.70 0.41 12.22
CA LYS A 28 3.41 1.13 13.28
C LYS A 28 3.56 2.62 13.00
N ALA A 29 3.20 3.08 11.81
CA ALA A 29 3.31 4.47 11.43
C ALA A 29 2.40 5.35 12.29
N GLU A 30 2.95 6.43 12.84
CA GLU A 30 2.22 7.33 13.75
C GLU A 30 1.22 8.22 13.02
N ASP A 31 1.51 8.56 11.75
CA ASP A 31 0.68 9.44 10.94
C ASP A 31 0.75 9.11 9.44
N SER A 32 -0.08 9.82 8.66
CA SER A 32 -0.15 9.64 7.20
C SER A 32 1.13 10.02 6.45
N ASN A 33 1.95 10.93 6.98
CA ASN A 33 3.24 11.29 6.36
C ASN A 33 4.23 10.14 6.53
N ALA A 34 4.27 9.51 7.70
CA ALA A 34 5.09 8.32 7.94
C ALA A 34 4.68 7.17 7.01
N ILE A 35 3.37 6.95 6.81
CA ILE A 35 2.88 5.98 5.81
C ILE A 35 3.37 6.33 4.40
N TYR A 36 3.31 7.61 4.01
CA TYR A 36 3.73 8.05 2.69
C TYR A 36 5.23 7.82 2.45
N SER A 37 6.08 8.12 3.43
CA SER A 37 7.52 7.84 3.37
C SER A 37 7.80 6.35 3.18
N ILE A 38 7.10 5.48 3.91
CA ILE A 38 7.24 4.01 3.81
C ILE A 38 6.83 3.49 2.43
N LEU A 39 5.87 4.13 1.76
CA LEU A 39 5.43 3.73 0.41
C LEU A 39 6.37 4.24 -0.71
N LEU A 40 7.27 5.17 -0.42
CA LEU A 40 8.23 5.75 -1.37
C LEU A 40 9.61 5.08 -1.36
N GLU A 41 9.96 4.35 -0.31
CA GLU A 41 11.14 3.46 -0.26
C GLU A 41 10.96 2.19 -1.10
#